data_AF-A0A2V7K9M8-F1
#
_entry.id   AF-A0A2V7K9M8-F1
#
_cell.length_a   1.000
_cell.length_b   1.000
_cell.length_c   1.000
_cell.angle_alpha   90.00
_cell.angle_beta   90.00
_cell.angle_gamma   90.00
#
_symmetry.space_group_name_H-M   'P 1'
#
loop_
_entity.id
_entity.type
_entity.pdbx_description
1 polymer ?
#
loop_
_entity_poly.entity_id
_entity_poly.type
_entity_poly.pdbx_seq_one_letter_code
_entity_poly.pdbx_strand_id
1 'polypeptide(L)'
;MPEVAPRTLTLPHAVFLERAANEPPTSAAVRLGQGAFLVLRLVDLLAPDRDPPTSAEVFRYQAAATERYCADLGRIGPEAAHLQGLVRNAVDVYAHQDPRLIAPALLAYAHYLEDDGHYLEALDVLETLLRVGTPQMRDADRIATALRVGRV
;
A
#
# COMPACT_ATOMS: atom_id res chain seq x y z
N MET A 1 31.35 12.29 17.42
CA MET A 1 30.54 11.32 16.66
C MET A 1 29.12 11.49 17.13
N PRO A 2 28.17 11.99 16.32
CA PRO A 2 26.82 12.11 16.79
C PRO A 2 26.21 10.70 16.87
N GLU A 3 25.61 10.44 18.02
CA GLU A 3 24.87 9.24 18.36
C GLU A 3 23.68 9.09 17.40
N VAL A 4 23.67 8.01 16.62
CA VAL A 4 22.54 7.68 15.76
C VAL A 4 21.42 7.24 16.69
N ALA A 5 20.44 8.11 16.90
CA ALA A 5 19.23 7.78 17.64
C ALA A 5 18.62 6.48 17.07
N PRO A 6 18.18 5.54 17.92
CA PRO A 6 17.56 4.31 17.44
C PRO A 6 16.37 4.69 16.57
N ARG A 7 16.32 4.20 15.33
CA ARG A 7 15.12 4.31 14.49
C ARG A 7 13.98 3.73 15.29
N THR A 8 13.09 4.58 15.81
CA THR A 8 11.81 4.14 16.35
C THR A 8 11.22 3.24 15.27
N LEU A 9 10.98 1.96 15.59
CA LEU A 9 10.40 1.02 14.66
C LEU A 9 8.95 1.45 14.42
N THR A 10 8.77 2.46 13.56
CA THR A 10 7.47 2.90 13.11
C THR A 10 6.86 1.76 12.31
N LEU A 11 5.65 1.35 12.71
CA LEU A 11 4.88 0.35 12.00
C LEU A 11 4.67 0.86 10.55
N PRO A 12 5.08 0.10 9.51
CA PRO A 12 4.86 0.50 8.13
C PRO A 12 3.39 0.81 7.86
N HIS A 13 3.13 1.87 7.09
CA HIS A 13 1.77 2.31 6.73
C HIS A 13 0.91 2.78 7.91
N ALA A 14 1.51 3.07 9.08
CA ALA A 14 0.78 3.56 10.25
C ALA A 14 0.04 4.88 9.99
N VAL A 15 0.47 5.66 9.00
CA VAL A 15 -0.21 6.90 8.57
C VAL A 15 -1.70 6.67 8.29
N PHE A 16 -2.08 5.54 7.70
CA PHE A 16 -3.48 5.22 7.42
C PHE A 16 -4.32 4.94 8.67
N LEU A 17 -3.66 4.57 9.78
CA LEU A 17 -4.33 4.33 11.06
C LEU A 17 -4.58 5.63 11.84
N GLU A 18 -3.96 6.74 11.43
CA GLU A 18 -4.16 8.06 12.07
C GLU A 18 -5.59 8.58 11.87
N ARG A 19 -6.32 8.08 10.87
CA ARG A 19 -7.76 8.33 10.70
C ARG A 19 -8.55 7.99 11.98
N ALA A 20 -8.11 7.00 12.75
CA ALA A 20 -8.74 6.59 14.02
C ALA A 20 -8.48 7.55 15.20
N ALA A 21 -7.53 8.48 15.08
CA ALA A 21 -7.25 9.44 16.13
C ALA A 21 -8.39 10.48 16.28
N ASN A 22 -9.14 10.73 15.21
CA ASN A 22 -10.11 11.82 15.13
C ASN A 22 -11.57 11.35 14.98
N GLU A 23 -11.79 10.06 14.70
CA GLU A 23 -13.12 9.53 14.37
C GLU A 23 -13.45 8.22 15.11
N PRO A 24 -14.75 7.90 15.30
CA PRO A 24 -15.16 6.62 15.85
C PRO A 24 -14.66 5.43 15.02
N PRO A 25 -14.36 4.27 15.63
CA PRO A 25 -13.85 3.09 14.92
C PRO A 25 -14.78 2.55 13.81
N THR A 26 -16.07 2.88 13.88
CA THR A 26 -17.09 2.43 12.91
C THR A 26 -17.28 3.40 11.74
N SER A 27 -16.62 4.57 11.77
CA SER A 27 -16.71 5.57 10.72
C SER A 27 -16.19 5.05 9.37
N ALA A 28 -16.65 5.67 8.29
CA ALA A 28 -16.18 5.37 6.95
C ALA A 28 -14.67 5.59 6.81
N ALA A 29 -14.15 6.74 7.26
CA ALA A 29 -12.74 7.10 7.17
C ALA A 29 -11.85 6.11 7.90
N VAL A 30 -12.20 5.72 9.14
CA VAL A 30 -11.39 4.76 9.90
C VAL A 30 -11.36 3.39 9.24
N ARG A 31 -12.50 2.92 8.74
CA ARG A 31 -12.58 1.63 8.05
C ARG A 31 -11.81 1.63 6.73
N LEU A 32 -11.84 2.73 5.98
CA LEU A 32 -11.05 2.89 4.77
C LEU A 32 -9.55 2.91 5.08
N GLY A 33 -9.11 3.66 6.10
CA GLY A 33 -7.72 3.68 6.55
C GLY A 33 -7.22 2.30 7.01
N GLN A 34 -8.02 1.57 7.79
CA GLN A 34 -7.71 0.17 8.14
C GLN A 34 -7.59 -0.73 6.91
N GLY A 35 -8.47 -0.55 5.92
CA GLY A 35 -8.41 -1.26 4.65
C GLY A 35 -7.11 -0.97 3.90
N ALA A 36 -6.76 0.30 3.75
CA ALA A 36 -5.52 0.75 3.11
C ALA A 36 -4.27 0.19 3.80
N PHE A 37 -4.23 0.23 5.13
CA PHE A 37 -3.18 -0.39 5.93
C PHE A 37 -3.03 -1.88 5.61
N LEU A 38 -4.12 -2.64 5.64
CA LEU A 38 -4.09 -4.09 5.36
C LEU A 38 -3.65 -4.39 3.91
N VAL A 39 -4.11 -3.58 2.95
CA VAL A 39 -3.75 -3.72 1.53
C VAL A 39 -2.27 -3.45 1.31
N LEU A 40 -1.70 -2.38 1.86
CA LEU A 40 -0.28 -2.11 1.67
C LEU A 40 0.60 -3.14 2.38
N ARG A 41 0.19 -3.62 3.57
CA ARG A 41 0.86 -4.75 4.24
C ARG A 41 0.82 -6.04 3.42
N LEU A 42 -0.23 -6.28 2.63
CA LEU A 42 -0.27 -7.38 1.67
C LEU A 42 0.71 -7.15 0.51
N VAL A 43 0.77 -5.93 -0.02
CA VAL A 43 1.71 -5.54 -1.09
C VAL A 43 3.17 -5.67 -0.62
N ASP A 44 3.48 -5.39 0.64
CA ASP A 44 4.81 -5.61 1.22
C ASP A 44 5.32 -7.04 1.07
N LEU A 45 4.41 -8.02 1.06
CA LEU A 45 4.78 -9.42 0.92
C LEU A 45 5.33 -9.78 -0.46
N LEU A 46 5.16 -8.89 -1.43
CA LEU A 46 5.66 -9.00 -2.82
C LEU A 46 7.08 -8.46 -2.97
N ALA A 47 7.65 -7.83 -1.94
CA ALA A 47 8.98 -7.26 -2.01
C ALA A 47 10.04 -8.35 -2.32
N PRO A 48 10.87 -8.16 -3.36
CA PRO A 48 11.79 -9.21 -3.82
C PRO A 48 13.00 -9.42 -2.90
N ASP A 49 13.29 -8.45 -2.03
CA ASP A 49 14.40 -8.45 -1.07
C ASP A 49 13.98 -8.93 0.33
N ARG A 50 12.76 -9.47 0.47
CA ARG A 50 12.23 -9.92 1.76
C ARG A 50 12.97 -11.16 2.28
N ASP A 51 13.47 -11.07 3.51
CA ASP A 51 14.11 -12.16 4.23
C ASP A 51 13.42 -12.40 5.60
N PRO A 52 12.82 -13.58 5.86
CA PRO A 52 12.67 -14.70 4.93
C PRO A 52 11.63 -14.40 3.82
N PRO A 53 11.75 -15.05 2.65
CA PRO A 53 10.74 -14.96 1.59
C PRO A 53 9.34 -15.31 2.11
N THR A 54 8.32 -14.66 1.54
CA THR A 54 6.93 -14.95 1.92
C THR A 54 6.53 -16.35 1.48
N SER A 55 6.12 -17.20 2.43
CA SER A 55 5.57 -18.52 2.10
C SER A 55 4.21 -18.39 1.41
N ALA A 56 3.90 -19.32 0.51
CA ALA A 56 2.63 -19.31 -0.22
C ALA A 56 1.41 -19.41 0.69
N GLU A 57 1.53 -20.11 1.82
CA GLU A 57 0.46 -20.18 2.82
C GLU A 57 0.21 -18.83 3.48
N VAL A 58 1.28 -18.14 3.93
CA VAL A 58 1.18 -16.81 4.54
C VAL A 58 0.57 -15.83 3.55
N PHE A 59 1.05 -15.81 2.30
CA PHE A 59 0.50 -14.92 1.28
C PHE A 59 -0.99 -15.16 1.06
N ARG A 60 -1.39 -16.42 0.81
CA ARG A 60 -2.81 -16.77 0.58
C ARG A 60 -3.71 -16.40 1.78
N TYR A 61 -3.23 -16.66 3.00
CA TYR A 61 -3.97 -16.31 4.20
C TYR A 61 -4.19 -14.80 4.30
N GLN A 62 -3.13 -14.01 4.12
CA GLN A 62 -3.20 -12.54 4.19
C GLN A 62 -4.06 -11.99 3.06
N ALA A 63 -3.92 -12.49 1.84
CA ALA A 63 -4.74 -12.08 0.70
C ALA A 63 -6.23 -12.33 0.96
N ALA A 64 -6.61 -13.53 1.41
CA ALA A 64 -7.99 -13.87 1.71
C ALA A 64 -8.57 -13.04 2.89
N ALA A 65 -7.74 -12.74 3.90
CA ALA A 65 -8.17 -11.90 5.02
C ALA A 65 -8.43 -10.46 4.57
N THR A 66 -7.51 -9.87 3.81
CA THR A 66 -7.62 -8.51 3.28
C THR A 66 -8.75 -8.39 2.28
N GLU A 67 -8.95 -9.39 1.41
CA GLU A 67 -10.06 -9.43 0.45
C GLU A 67 -11.42 -9.35 1.15
N ARG A 68 -11.65 -10.19 2.17
CA ARG A 68 -12.91 -10.17 2.94
C ARG A 68 -13.16 -8.81 3.57
N TYR A 69 -12.11 -8.22 4.18
CA TYR A 69 -12.23 -6.89 4.77
C TYR A 69 -12.62 -5.85 3.72
N CYS A 70 -11.95 -5.83 2.57
CA CYS A 70 -12.21 -4.88 1.49
C CYS A 70 -13.57 -5.11 0.80
N ALA A 71 -14.08 -6.35 0.76
CA ALA A 71 -15.42 -6.63 0.26
C ALA A 71 -16.49 -5.93 1.12
N ASP A 72 -16.32 -5.91 2.45
CA ASP A 72 -17.22 -5.21 3.38
C ASP A 72 -17.12 -3.68 3.27
N LEU A 73 -16.06 -3.15 2.65
CA LEU A 73 -15.90 -1.71 2.36
C LEU A 73 -16.60 -1.28 1.08
N GLY A 74 -17.01 -2.17 0.18
CA GLY A 74 -17.42 -1.85 -1.20
C GLY A 74 -18.60 -0.87 -1.37
N ARG A 75 -19.24 -0.46 -0.28
CA ARG A 75 -20.30 0.57 -0.26
C ARG A 75 -19.81 1.96 0.20
N ILE A 76 -18.54 2.09 0.57
CA ILE A 76 -17.95 3.27 1.21
C ILE A 76 -17.13 4.08 0.18
N GLY A 77 -17.73 4.36 -0.97
CA GLY A 77 -17.16 5.29 -1.95
C GLY A 77 -16.02 4.74 -2.82
N PRO A 78 -15.36 5.63 -3.60
CA PRO A 78 -14.38 5.25 -4.63
C PRO A 78 -13.08 4.66 -4.06
N GLU A 79 -12.64 5.08 -2.88
CA GLU A 79 -11.45 4.53 -2.21
C GLU A 79 -11.53 3.01 -2.06
N ALA A 80 -12.69 2.49 -1.66
CA ALA A 80 -12.91 1.06 -1.50
C ALA A 80 -12.68 0.28 -2.81
N ALA A 81 -13.01 0.87 -3.98
CA ALA A 81 -12.78 0.26 -5.28
C ALA A 81 -11.28 0.18 -5.62
N HIS A 82 -10.50 1.22 -5.27
CA HIS A 82 -9.04 1.18 -5.40
C HIS A 82 -8.43 0.07 -4.54
N LEU A 83 -8.86 -0.03 -3.28
CA LEU A 83 -8.37 -1.05 -2.35
C LEU A 83 -8.69 -2.48 -2.84
N GLN A 84 -9.92 -2.73 -3.29
CA GLN A 84 -10.28 -4.02 -3.88
C GLN A 84 -9.49 -4.32 -5.16
N GLY A 85 -9.24 -3.32 -6.00
CA GLY A 85 -8.41 -3.45 -7.19
C GLY A 85 -6.98 -3.85 -6.85
N LEU A 86 -6.39 -3.21 -5.83
CA LEU A 86 -5.05 -3.51 -5.33
C LEU A 86 -4.94 -4.93 -4.76
N VAL A 87 -5.93 -5.41 -4.01
CA VAL A 87 -5.94 -6.80 -3.50
C VAL A 87 -5.90 -7.80 -4.66
N ARG A 88 -6.79 -7.64 -5.65
CA ARG A 88 -6.81 -8.53 -6.83
C ARG A 88 -5.48 -8.48 -7.59
N ASN A 89 -4.97 -7.28 -7.82
CA ASN A 89 -3.72 -7.10 -8.53
C ASN A 89 -2.52 -7.70 -7.77
N ALA A 90 -2.49 -7.59 -6.43
CA ALA A 90 -1.46 -8.24 -5.61
C ALA A 90 -1.49 -9.78 -5.74
N VAL A 91 -2.69 -10.38 -5.79
CA VAL A 91 -2.85 -11.82 -6.04
C VAL A 91 -2.32 -12.19 -7.43
N ASP A 92 -2.65 -11.40 -8.46
CA ASP A 92 -2.16 -11.62 -9.82
C ASP A 92 -0.63 -11.50 -9.91
N VAL A 93 -0.05 -10.46 -9.29
CA VAL A 93 1.40 -10.27 -9.21
C VAL A 93 2.08 -11.48 -8.56
N TYR A 94 1.53 -11.97 -7.44
CA TYR A 94 2.07 -13.15 -6.77
C TYR A 94 1.94 -14.40 -7.64
N ALA A 95 0.83 -14.59 -8.35
CA ALA A 95 0.64 -15.75 -9.22
C ALA A 95 1.62 -15.75 -10.42
N HIS A 96 1.90 -14.59 -11.00
CA HIS A 96 2.74 -14.45 -12.19
C HIS A 96 4.20 -14.14 -11.89
N GLN A 97 4.54 -13.88 -10.62
CA GLN A 97 5.88 -13.48 -10.17
C GLN A 97 6.42 -12.26 -10.94
N ASP A 98 5.54 -11.31 -11.28
CA ASP A 98 5.88 -10.08 -12.00
C ASP A 98 5.48 -8.84 -11.19
N PRO A 99 6.37 -8.33 -10.32
CA PRO A 99 6.11 -7.15 -9.48
C PRO A 99 5.80 -5.89 -10.26
N ARG A 100 6.13 -5.81 -11.56
CA ARG A 100 5.83 -4.62 -12.38
C ARG A 100 4.33 -4.38 -12.54
N LEU A 101 3.52 -5.44 -12.40
CA LEU A 101 2.08 -5.36 -12.57
C LEU A 101 1.38 -4.57 -11.45
N ILE A 102 2.04 -4.36 -10.30
CA ILE A 102 1.49 -3.59 -9.16
C ILE A 102 1.52 -2.08 -9.40
N ALA A 103 2.42 -1.60 -10.26
CA ALA A 103 2.71 -0.18 -10.41
C ALA A 103 1.51 0.67 -10.84
N PRO A 104 0.71 0.28 -11.85
CA PRO A 104 -0.46 1.07 -12.25
C PRO A 104 -1.50 1.20 -11.14
N ALA A 105 -1.72 0.14 -10.36
CA ALA A 105 -2.70 0.13 -9.29
C ALA A 105 -2.27 1.05 -8.12
N LEU A 106 -1.00 1.00 -7.73
CA LEU A 106 -0.46 1.90 -6.69
C LEU A 106 -0.44 3.36 -7.14
N LEU A 107 -0.06 3.64 -8.40
CA LEU A 107 -0.08 5.00 -8.95
C LEU A 107 -1.50 5.58 -8.99
N ALA A 108 -2.50 4.78 -9.37
CA ALA A 108 -3.89 5.20 -9.37
C ALA A 108 -4.39 5.51 -7.95
N TYR A 109 -4.02 4.69 -6.97
CA TYR A 109 -4.43 4.90 -5.58
C TYR A 109 -3.73 6.11 -4.95
N ALA A 110 -2.42 6.28 -5.17
CA ALA A 110 -1.68 7.46 -4.73
C ALA A 110 -2.27 8.76 -5.30
N HIS A 111 -2.66 8.75 -6.59
CA HIS A 111 -3.29 9.90 -7.21
C HIS A 111 -4.66 10.23 -6.59
N TYR A 112 -5.47 9.21 -6.31
CA TYR A 112 -6.74 9.40 -5.59
C TYR A 112 -6.54 10.07 -4.23
N LEU A 113 -5.58 9.56 -3.44
CA LEU A 113 -5.27 10.12 -2.11
C LEU A 113 -4.77 11.55 -2.20
N GLU A 114 -3.93 11.85 -3.18
CA GLU A 114 -3.41 13.19 -3.44
C GLU A 114 -4.53 14.18 -3.80
N ASP A 115 -5.44 13.78 -4.69
CA ASP A 115 -6.59 14.61 -5.10
C ASP A 115 -7.53 14.91 -3.93
N ASP A 116 -7.62 13.99 -2.96
CA ASP A 116 -8.45 14.11 -1.75
C ASP A 116 -7.69 14.78 -0.57
N GLY A 117 -6.44 15.22 -0.78
CA GLY A 117 -5.63 15.95 0.20
C GLY A 117 -4.91 15.07 1.24
N HIS A 118 -4.93 13.74 1.08
CA HIS A 118 -4.26 12.77 1.95
C HIS A 118 -2.77 12.60 1.57
N TYR A 119 -1.99 13.67 1.61
CA TYR A 119 -0.61 13.70 1.07
C TYR A 119 0.33 12.69 1.74
N LEU A 120 0.32 12.57 3.07
CA LEU A 120 1.20 11.62 3.76
C LEU A 120 0.87 10.15 3.42
N GLU A 121 -0.40 9.83 3.24
CA GLU A 121 -0.84 8.51 2.79
C GLU A 121 -0.43 8.26 1.32
N ALA A 122 -0.58 9.27 0.45
CA ALA A 122 -0.15 9.19 -0.94
C ALA A 122 1.37 8.96 -1.05
N LEU A 123 2.16 9.65 -0.22
CA LEU A 123 3.61 9.48 -0.14
C LEU A 123 3.97 8.04 0.27
N ASP A 124 3.34 7.50 1.31
CA ASP A 124 3.57 6.13 1.79
C ASP A 124 3.25 5.07 0.71
N VAL A 125 2.20 5.28 -0.11
CA VAL A 125 1.90 4.44 -1.30
C VAL A 125 3.02 4.52 -2.35
N LEU A 126 3.53 5.71 -2.63
CA LEU A 126 4.61 5.91 -3.61
C LEU A 126 5.94 5.31 -3.12
N GLU A 127 6.25 5.40 -1.84
CA GLU A 127 7.41 4.73 -1.23
C GLU A 127 7.27 3.20 -1.29
N THR A 128 6.06 2.69 -1.09
CA THR A 128 5.74 1.26 -1.27
C THR A 128 5.98 0.81 -2.71
N LEU A 129 5.54 1.61 -3.69
CA LEU A 129 5.82 1.36 -5.10
C LEU A 129 7.33 1.35 -5.37
N LEU A 130 8.07 2.30 -4.80
CA LEU A 130 9.52 2.35 -4.96
C LEU A 130 10.19 1.09 -4.40
N ARG A 131 9.74 0.56 -3.27
CA ARG A 131 10.33 -0.64 -2.68
C ARG A 131 9.95 -1.92 -3.42
N VAL A 132 8.68 -2.08 -3.80
CA VAL A 132 8.17 -3.35 -4.36
C VAL A 132 8.34 -3.42 -5.88
N GLY A 133 8.11 -2.32 -6.60
CA GLY A 133 8.10 -2.30 -8.05
C GLY A 133 9.45 -2.01 -8.70
N THR A 134 10.33 -1.23 -8.06
CA THR A 134 11.53 -0.70 -8.74
C THR A 134 12.58 -1.70 -9.19
N PRO A 135 12.78 -2.88 -8.56
CA PRO A 135 13.81 -3.81 -9.01
C PRO A 135 13.62 -4.29 -10.46
N GLN A 136 12.42 -4.14 -11.04
CA GLN A 136 12.15 -4.44 -12.44
C GLN A 136 11.45 -3.30 -13.23
N MET A 137 11.27 -2.10 -12.66
CA MET A 137 10.65 -0.97 -13.38
C MET A 137 11.59 -0.38 -14.44
N ARG A 138 11.02 0.08 -15.56
CA ARG A 138 11.76 0.88 -16.54
C ARG A 138 12.19 2.21 -15.90
N ASP A 139 13.34 2.75 -16.31
CA ASP A 139 13.87 3.98 -15.74
C ASP A 139 12.90 5.17 -15.84
N ALA A 140 12.10 5.25 -16.92
CA ALA A 140 11.07 6.28 -17.06
C ALA A 140 10.00 6.20 -15.96
N ASP A 141 9.56 4.98 -15.59
CA ASP A 141 8.56 4.76 -14.55
C ASP A 141 9.16 5.06 -13.17
N ARG A 142 10.46 4.79 -12.96
CA ARG A 142 11.19 5.16 -11.74
C ARG A 142 11.31 6.68 -11.57
N ILE A 143 11.68 7.39 -12.63
CA ILE A 143 11.80 8.87 -12.62
C ILE A 143 10.43 9.50 -12.39
N ALA A 144 9.38 9.03 -13.06
CA ALA A 144 8.03 9.54 -12.87
C ALA A 144 7.56 9.38 -11.42
N THR A 145 7.80 8.21 -10.80
CA THR A 145 7.48 7.99 -9.38
C THR A 145 8.30 8.90 -8.47
N ALA A 146 9.61 9.05 -8.71
CA ALA A 146 10.47 9.93 -7.90
C ALA A 146 10.06 11.41 -7.99
N LEU A 147 9.70 11.90 -9.17
CA LEU A 147 9.16 13.25 -9.35
C LEU A 147 7.85 13.45 -8.59
N ARG A 148 7.01 12.41 -8.55
CA ARG A 148 5.74 12.45 -7.82
C ARG A 148 5.97 12.47 -6.31
N VAL A 149 6.91 11.67 -5.80
CA VAL A 149 7.35 11.71 -4.39
C VAL A 149 7.85 13.10 -4.00
N GLY A 150 8.65 13.76 -4.83
CA GLY A 150 9.15 15.11 -4.53
C GLY A 150 8.10 16.23 -4.59
N ARG A 151 6.87 15.94 -5.04
CA ARG A 151 5.78 16.91 -5.17
C ARG A 151 4.77 16.82 -4.01
N VAL A 152 4.58 15.63 -3.46
CA VAL A 152 3.68 15.35 -2.33
C VAL A 152 4.35 15.78 -1.03
#